data_AF-A0A4R1M6M4-F1
#
_entry.id   AF-A0A4R1M6M4-F1
#
_cell.length_a   1.000
_cell.length_b   1.000
_cell.length_c   1.000
_cell.angle_alpha   90.00
_cell.angle_beta   90.00
_cell.angle_gamma   90.00
#
_symmetry.space_group_name_H-M   'P 1'
#
loop_
_entity.id
_entity.type
_entity.pdbx_description
1 polymer ?
#
loop_
_entity_poly.entity_id
_entity_poly.type
_entity_poly.pdbx_seq_one_letter_code
_entity_poly.pdbx_strand_id
1 'polypeptide(L)'
;MSGAVWGADARFAVYYAPSRESAWWQAGSAWLARDAESGERCESPQPPELTRPLAELTEAPRRYGWHGTLVAPFRLADGVTQAHVLQATREWARTQSAFALPVEAATLGDFVALRPADAQGEASIRDVATSALRTLDALRARQSAADLARRLAAPLSERQRALLIEWGYPYVFDEFRFHMTLSSSLADAQERATLVTWWQARTAALGPLRVDHAALFVEPAPGEPFVLWQRMPFRTDEVK
;
A
#
# COMPACT_ATOMS: atom_id res chain seq x y z
N MET A 1 -1.08 -5.35 -18.87
CA MET A 1 0.24 -5.97 -19.16
C MET A 1 0.29 -7.43 -18.65
N SER A 2 -0.53 -8.34 -19.18
CA SER A 2 -0.58 -9.73 -18.70
C SER A 2 0.64 -10.59 -19.08
N GLY A 3 1.45 -10.14 -20.05
CA GLY A 3 2.65 -10.84 -20.54
C GLY A 3 3.99 -10.27 -20.04
N ALA A 4 3.99 -9.40 -19.03
CA ALA A 4 5.24 -8.85 -18.49
C ALA A 4 6.08 -9.96 -17.83
N VAL A 5 7.39 -9.96 -18.10
CA VAL A 5 8.37 -10.83 -17.43
C VAL A 5 9.29 -9.95 -16.60
N TRP A 6 9.23 -10.12 -15.28
CA TRP A 6 10.02 -9.36 -14.32
C TRP A 6 11.36 -10.05 -14.06
N GLY A 7 12.44 -9.26 -13.91
CA GLY A 7 13.78 -9.77 -13.63
C GLY A 7 13.93 -10.38 -12.25
N ALA A 8 15.05 -11.06 -12.01
CA ALA A 8 15.34 -11.73 -10.73
C ALA A 8 15.44 -10.76 -9.54
N ASP A 9 15.80 -9.50 -9.79
CA ASP A 9 15.90 -8.46 -8.75
C ASP A 9 14.56 -7.79 -8.40
N ALA A 10 13.48 -8.15 -9.11
CA ALA A 10 12.17 -7.55 -8.91
C ALA A 10 11.62 -7.87 -7.51
N ARG A 11 10.90 -6.91 -6.94
CA ARG A 11 10.13 -7.10 -5.70
C ARG A 11 8.65 -7.01 -5.98
N PHE A 12 7.89 -7.94 -5.43
CA PHE A 12 6.45 -8.01 -5.55
C PHE A 12 5.81 -7.51 -4.25
N ALA A 13 4.65 -6.86 -4.35
CA ALA A 13 3.90 -6.42 -3.20
C ALA A 13 2.40 -6.60 -3.45
N VAL A 14 1.66 -6.95 -2.40
CA VAL A 14 0.19 -7.00 -2.46
C VAL A 14 -0.34 -5.79 -1.73
N TYR A 15 -1.00 -4.91 -2.46
CA TYR A 15 -1.54 -3.66 -1.96
C TYR A 15 -3.04 -3.59 -2.14
N TYR A 16 -3.67 -2.70 -1.40
CA TYR A 16 -4.91 -2.09 -1.83
C TYR A 16 -4.56 -0.89 -2.72
N ALA A 17 -5.26 -0.75 -3.84
CA ALA A 17 -5.23 0.44 -4.69
C ALA A 17 -6.65 0.67 -5.21
N PRO A 18 -7.21 1.89 -5.20
CA PRO A 18 -8.56 2.13 -5.72
C PRO A 18 -8.70 1.74 -7.19
N SER A 19 -9.91 1.38 -7.64
CA SER A 19 -10.14 0.99 -9.04
C SER A 19 -9.76 2.12 -10.00
N ARG A 20 -9.27 1.78 -11.19
CA ARG A 20 -8.71 2.75 -12.14
C ARG A 20 -9.70 3.85 -12.52
N GLU A 21 -10.96 3.49 -12.64
CA GLU A 21 -12.06 4.37 -13.02
C GLU A 21 -12.59 5.21 -11.86
N SER A 22 -12.16 4.93 -10.62
CA SER A 22 -12.66 5.64 -9.43
C SER A 22 -12.10 7.05 -9.31
N ALA A 23 -12.92 7.95 -8.75
CA ALA A 23 -12.47 9.28 -8.33
C ALA A 23 -11.31 9.21 -7.30
N TRP A 24 -11.27 8.14 -6.50
CA TRP A 24 -10.19 7.86 -5.57
C TRP A 24 -8.83 7.63 -6.26
N TRP A 25 -8.81 6.88 -7.38
CA TRP A 25 -7.58 6.65 -8.14
C TRP A 25 -7.08 7.94 -8.80
N GLN A 26 -8.00 8.71 -9.39
CA GLN A 26 -7.68 9.99 -10.02
C GLN A 26 -7.11 10.99 -9.01
N ALA A 27 -7.76 11.14 -7.85
CA ALA A 27 -7.31 12.06 -6.80
C ALA A 27 -5.93 11.69 -6.25
N GLY A 28 -5.68 10.41 -5.97
CA GLY A 28 -4.40 9.94 -5.45
C GLY A 28 -3.26 9.99 -6.47
N SER A 29 -3.54 9.63 -7.73
CA SER A 29 -2.53 9.68 -8.80
C SER A 29 -2.13 11.13 -9.13
N ALA A 30 -3.10 12.06 -9.17
CA ALA A 30 -2.84 13.49 -9.29
C ALA A 30 -2.00 14.01 -8.11
N TRP A 31 -2.39 13.67 -6.89
CA TRP A 31 -1.65 14.05 -5.68
C TRP A 31 -0.18 13.62 -5.72
N LEU A 32 0.09 12.41 -6.21
CA LEU A 32 1.45 11.87 -6.35
C LEU A 32 2.12 12.24 -7.68
N ALA A 33 1.45 12.99 -8.55
CA ALA A 33 1.90 13.38 -9.89
C ALA A 33 2.23 12.19 -10.82
N ARG A 34 1.70 11.00 -10.55
CA ARG A 34 1.99 9.77 -11.29
C ARG A 34 0.86 8.74 -11.16
N ASP A 35 0.42 8.20 -12.29
CA ASP A 35 -0.40 6.99 -12.35
C ASP A 35 0.52 5.76 -12.33
N ALA A 36 0.41 4.91 -11.31
CA ALA A 36 1.28 3.74 -11.17
C ALA A 36 0.89 2.55 -12.08
N GLU A 37 -0.29 2.59 -12.69
CA GLU A 37 -0.79 1.57 -13.62
C GLU A 37 -0.40 1.89 -15.08
N SER A 38 -0.59 3.14 -15.53
CA SER A 38 -0.16 3.57 -16.87
C SER A 38 1.29 4.03 -16.94
N GLY A 39 1.86 4.47 -15.82
CA GLY A 39 3.19 5.10 -15.76
C GLY A 39 3.20 6.57 -16.19
N GLU A 40 2.04 7.12 -16.57
CA GLU A 40 1.93 8.51 -17.04
C GLU A 40 2.06 9.52 -15.88
N ARG A 41 2.52 10.72 -16.23
CA ARG A 41 2.53 11.85 -15.30
C ARG A 41 1.12 12.40 -15.15
N CYS A 42 0.76 12.76 -13.94
CA CYS A 42 -0.49 13.45 -13.64
C CYS A 42 -0.20 14.91 -13.26
N GLU A 43 -1.11 15.81 -13.58
CA GLU A 43 -1.05 17.18 -13.08
C GLU A 43 -1.31 17.16 -11.57
N SER A 44 -0.36 17.68 -10.80
CA SER A 44 -0.44 17.70 -9.34
C SER A 44 -1.20 18.94 -8.87
N PRO A 45 -2.14 18.81 -7.91
CA PRO A 45 -2.76 19.98 -7.32
C PRO A 45 -1.75 20.76 -6.48
N GLN A 46 -2.02 22.04 -6.23
CA GLN A 46 -1.28 22.84 -5.27
C GLN A 46 -2.24 23.42 -4.23
N PRO A 47 -2.24 22.88 -2.99
CA PRO A 47 -2.92 23.51 -1.88
C PRO A 47 -2.45 24.98 -1.69
N PRO A 48 -3.35 25.97 -1.65
CA PRO A 48 -2.98 27.39 -1.60
C PRO A 48 -2.13 27.78 -0.40
N GLU A 49 -2.29 27.10 0.73
CA GLU A 49 -1.61 27.38 1.99
C GLU A 49 -0.19 26.78 2.07
N LEU A 50 0.23 26.01 1.06
CA LEU A 50 1.60 25.52 0.98
C LEU A 50 2.53 26.54 0.34
N THR A 51 3.65 26.80 1.01
CA THR A 51 4.68 27.76 0.56
C THR A 51 5.65 27.18 -0.46
N ARG A 52 5.70 25.85 -0.61
CA ARG A 52 6.53 25.13 -1.58
C ARG A 52 5.71 24.12 -2.40
N PRO A 53 6.22 23.68 -3.56
CA PRO A 53 5.51 22.72 -4.40
C PRO A 53 5.13 21.45 -3.64
N LEU A 54 3.89 20.99 -3.80
CA LEU A 54 3.43 19.70 -3.25
C LEU A 54 4.34 18.54 -3.68
N ALA A 55 4.96 18.67 -4.86
CA ALA A 55 5.84 17.66 -5.40
C ALA A 55 7.06 17.35 -4.49
N GLU A 56 7.54 18.32 -3.72
CA GLU A 56 8.63 18.18 -2.74
C GLU A 56 8.17 17.48 -1.45
N LEU A 57 6.89 17.60 -1.11
CA LEU A 57 6.29 16.97 0.07
C LEU A 57 5.88 15.52 -0.17
N THR A 58 5.88 15.05 -1.42
CA THR A 58 5.29 13.76 -1.83
C THR A 58 6.31 12.82 -2.48
N GLU A 59 7.61 13.11 -2.39
CA GLU A 59 8.66 12.32 -3.04
C GLU A 59 8.65 10.85 -2.61
N ALA A 60 8.62 10.58 -1.30
CA ALA A 60 8.67 9.21 -0.78
C ALA A 60 7.48 8.35 -1.23
N PRO A 61 6.21 8.77 -1.08
CA PRO A 61 5.07 7.97 -1.54
C PRO A 61 4.95 7.88 -3.07
N ARG A 62 5.41 8.89 -3.84
CA ARG A 62 5.32 8.90 -5.31
C ARG A 62 5.94 7.66 -5.96
N ARG A 63 7.05 7.19 -5.41
CA ARG A 63 7.77 6.01 -5.90
C ARG A 63 6.91 4.73 -5.83
N TYR A 64 6.11 4.60 -4.79
CA TYR A 64 5.25 3.43 -4.58
C TYR A 64 3.91 3.53 -5.34
N GLY A 65 3.48 4.76 -5.65
CA GLY A 65 2.18 5.02 -6.25
C GLY A 65 1.06 5.07 -5.21
N TRP A 66 -0.16 5.35 -5.67
CA TRP A 66 -1.32 5.48 -4.80
C TRP A 66 -1.79 4.11 -4.30
N HIS A 67 -1.50 3.80 -3.03
CA HIS A 67 -1.73 2.48 -2.47
C HIS A 67 -1.84 2.49 -0.94
N GLY A 68 -2.36 1.39 -0.38
CA GLY A 68 -2.21 1.00 1.02
C GLY A 68 -1.64 -0.42 1.11
N THR A 69 -0.69 -0.68 2.01
CA THR A 69 0.01 -1.97 2.06
C THR A 69 -0.84 -3.07 2.70
N LEU A 70 -0.96 -4.24 2.06
CA LEU A 70 -1.53 -5.47 2.65
C LEU A 70 -0.42 -6.50 2.96
N VAL A 71 0.47 -6.72 1.99
CA VAL A 71 1.72 -7.49 2.14
C VAL A 71 2.87 -6.62 1.64
N ALA A 72 3.81 -6.32 2.53
CA ALA A 72 4.98 -5.49 2.22
C ALA A 72 5.84 -6.10 1.09
N PRO A 73 6.60 -5.29 0.34
CA PRO A 73 7.43 -5.78 -0.77
C PRO A 73 8.36 -6.94 -0.39
N PHE A 74 8.40 -7.97 -1.25
CA PHE A 74 9.18 -9.18 -1.06
C PHE A 74 9.84 -9.65 -2.36
N ARG A 75 10.95 -10.38 -2.22
CA ARG A 75 11.54 -11.18 -3.31
C ARG A 75 10.90 -12.55 -3.33
N LEU A 76 10.93 -13.21 -4.48
CA LEU A 76 10.39 -14.56 -4.64
C LEU A 76 11.32 -15.59 -3.97
N ALA A 77 10.74 -16.59 -3.31
CA ALA A 77 11.50 -17.73 -2.80
C ALA A 77 12.08 -18.59 -3.94
N ASP A 78 13.06 -19.43 -3.61
CA ASP A 78 13.67 -20.34 -4.59
C ASP A 78 12.61 -21.25 -5.24
N GLY A 79 12.62 -21.32 -6.58
CA GLY A 79 11.65 -22.09 -7.36
C GLY A 79 10.27 -21.41 -7.51
N VAL A 80 10.04 -20.26 -6.88
CA VAL A 80 8.81 -19.47 -7.06
C VAL A 80 8.95 -18.57 -8.27
N THR A 81 7.95 -18.60 -9.16
CA THR A 81 7.88 -17.76 -10.35
C THR A 81 6.85 -16.65 -10.16
N GLN A 82 6.95 -15.59 -10.97
CA GLN A 82 5.92 -14.55 -11.03
C GLN A 82 4.51 -15.12 -11.35
N ALA A 83 4.43 -16.22 -12.09
CA ALA A 83 3.17 -16.89 -12.40
C ALA A 83 2.54 -17.54 -11.15
N HIS A 84 3.37 -18.15 -10.28
CA HIS A 84 2.91 -18.65 -8.98
C HIS A 84 2.34 -17.52 -8.12
N VAL A 85 3.00 -16.36 -8.06
CA VAL A 85 2.51 -15.20 -7.31
C VAL A 85 1.18 -14.71 -7.87
N LEU A 86 1.09 -14.55 -9.19
CA LEU A 86 -0.13 -14.10 -9.85
C LEU A 86 -1.31 -15.03 -9.57
N GLN A 87 -1.08 -16.35 -9.69
CA GLN A 87 -2.10 -17.36 -9.46
C GLN A 87 -2.54 -17.42 -8.00
N ALA A 88 -1.59 -17.55 -7.07
CA ALA A 88 -1.89 -17.65 -5.64
C ALA A 88 -2.59 -16.38 -5.11
N THR A 89 -2.18 -15.19 -5.56
CA THR A 89 -2.84 -13.93 -5.19
C THR A 89 -4.27 -13.88 -5.73
N ARG A 90 -4.50 -14.38 -6.95
CA ARG A 90 -5.85 -14.45 -7.54
C ARG A 90 -6.76 -15.43 -6.81
N GLU A 91 -6.24 -16.60 -6.46
CA GLU A 91 -6.97 -17.61 -5.69
C GLU A 91 -7.30 -17.10 -4.28
N TRP A 92 -6.32 -16.48 -3.60
CA TRP A 92 -6.54 -15.81 -2.32
C TRP A 92 -7.60 -14.72 -2.41
N ALA A 93 -7.52 -13.82 -3.40
CA ALA A 93 -8.48 -12.72 -3.56
C ALA A 93 -9.93 -13.23 -3.68
N ARG A 94 -10.15 -14.37 -4.36
CA ARG A 94 -11.46 -15.04 -4.46
C ARG A 94 -11.97 -15.64 -3.14
N THR A 95 -11.21 -15.58 -2.06
CA THR A 95 -11.69 -15.96 -0.71
C THR A 95 -12.14 -14.76 0.12
N GLN A 96 -11.88 -13.54 -0.36
CA GLN A 96 -12.21 -12.30 0.31
C GLN A 96 -13.57 -11.76 -0.17
N SER A 97 -14.24 -10.99 0.69
CA SER A 97 -15.48 -10.28 0.38
C SER A 97 -15.24 -8.78 0.30
N ALA A 98 -15.99 -8.11 -0.57
CA ALA A 98 -15.91 -6.66 -0.71
C ALA A 98 -16.53 -5.91 0.47
N PHE A 99 -15.99 -4.75 0.82
CA PHE A 99 -16.57 -3.88 1.85
C PHE A 99 -16.24 -2.40 1.58
N ALA A 100 -16.99 -1.52 2.24
CA ALA A 100 -16.69 -0.09 2.28
C ALA A 100 -15.82 0.22 3.51
N LEU A 101 -14.77 1.01 3.30
CA LEU A 101 -13.82 1.41 4.33
C LEU A 101 -13.87 2.95 4.50
N PRO A 102 -14.59 3.45 5.51
CA PRO A 102 -14.51 4.86 5.88
C PRO A 102 -13.07 5.23 6.25
N VAL A 103 -12.58 6.35 5.73
CA VAL A 103 -11.21 6.83 5.97
C VAL A 103 -11.18 8.32 6.32
N GLU A 104 -10.17 8.69 7.10
CA GLU A 104 -9.86 10.07 7.44
C GLU A 104 -8.39 10.38 7.17
N ALA A 105 -8.09 11.65 6.90
CA ALA A 105 -6.72 12.12 6.82
C ALA A 105 -6.20 12.46 8.22
N ALA A 106 -5.01 11.96 8.55
CA ALA A 106 -4.37 12.18 9.83
C ALA A 106 -2.85 12.20 9.70
N THR A 107 -2.20 12.78 10.71
CA THR A 107 -0.75 12.65 10.90
C THR A 107 -0.44 11.27 11.50
N LEU A 108 0.53 10.57 10.93
CA LEU A 108 1.14 9.36 11.47
C LEU A 108 2.63 9.63 11.69
N GLY A 109 3.03 9.83 12.95
CA GLY A 109 4.40 10.27 13.25
C GLY A 109 4.68 11.65 12.66
N ASP A 110 5.59 11.72 11.69
CA ASP A 110 6.00 12.96 11.02
C ASP A 110 5.45 13.10 9.58
N PHE A 111 4.59 12.20 9.12
CA PHE A 111 3.98 12.27 7.78
C PHE A 111 2.44 12.26 7.83
N VAL A 112 1.80 12.59 6.72
CA VAL A 112 0.35 12.60 6.57
C VAL A 112 -0.10 11.38 5.76
N ALA A 113 -1.21 10.77 6.15
CA ALA A 113 -1.79 9.62 5.46
C ALA A 113 -3.31 9.56 5.62
N LEU A 114 -3.97 8.78 4.76
CA LEU A 114 -5.32 8.29 5.03
C LEU A 114 -5.24 7.05 5.91
N ARG A 115 -6.12 6.93 6.90
CA ARG A 115 -6.27 5.75 7.76
C ARG A 115 -7.76 5.40 7.95
N PRO A 116 -8.11 4.20 8.41
CA PRO A 116 -9.49 3.88 8.74
C PRO A 116 -10.07 4.85 9.76
N ALA A 117 -11.29 5.32 9.53
CA ALA A 117 -11.96 6.30 10.39
C ALA A 117 -12.64 5.66 11.61
N ASP A 118 -12.82 4.34 11.60
CA ASP A 118 -13.45 3.59 12.68
C ASP A 118 -12.77 2.23 12.92
N ALA A 119 -13.05 1.66 14.09
CA ALA A 119 -12.44 0.40 14.53
C ALA A 119 -12.90 -0.83 13.71
N GLN A 120 -14.10 -0.79 13.13
CA GLN A 120 -14.62 -1.88 12.31
C GLN A 120 -13.89 -1.94 10.96
N GLY A 121 -13.66 -0.79 10.33
CA GLY A 121 -12.87 -0.65 9.13
C GLY A 121 -11.43 -1.09 9.35
N GLU A 122 -10.79 -0.64 10.42
CA GLU A 122 -9.44 -1.08 10.83
C GLU A 122 -9.37 -2.61 11.01
N ALA A 123 -10.36 -3.21 11.68
CA ALA A 123 -10.42 -4.66 11.86
C ALA A 123 -10.59 -5.40 10.52
N SER A 124 -11.52 -4.95 9.68
CA SER A 124 -11.84 -5.59 8.40
C SER A 124 -10.63 -5.59 7.45
N ILE A 125 -9.93 -4.47 7.31
CA ILE A 125 -8.75 -4.38 6.45
C ILE A 125 -7.54 -5.13 7.02
N ARG A 126 -7.40 -5.17 8.35
CA ARG A 126 -6.39 -6.00 9.03
C ARG A 126 -6.63 -7.49 8.80
N ASP A 127 -7.88 -7.94 8.80
CA ASP A 127 -8.22 -9.34 8.54
C ASP A 127 -7.87 -9.74 7.10
N VAL A 128 -8.13 -8.87 6.12
CA VAL A 128 -7.68 -9.05 4.73
C VAL A 128 -6.15 -9.13 4.66
N ALA A 129 -5.42 -8.20 5.27
CA ALA A 129 -3.95 -8.21 5.28
C ALA A 129 -3.38 -9.46 5.97
N THR A 130 -3.97 -9.87 7.08
CA THR A 130 -3.63 -11.10 7.82
C THR A 130 -3.84 -12.35 6.98
N SER A 131 -4.98 -12.43 6.30
CA SER A 131 -5.30 -13.52 5.38
C SER A 131 -4.30 -13.57 4.22
N ALA A 132 -4.02 -12.43 3.58
CA ALA A 132 -3.06 -12.33 2.48
C ALA A 132 -1.68 -12.82 2.92
N LEU A 133 -1.19 -12.31 4.05
CA LEU A 133 0.13 -12.65 4.56
C LEU A 133 0.26 -14.15 4.81
N ARG A 134 -0.72 -14.76 5.50
CA ARG A 134 -0.71 -16.20 5.80
C ARG A 134 -0.74 -17.06 4.54
N THR A 135 -1.58 -16.70 3.56
CA THR A 135 -1.72 -17.49 2.33
C THR A 135 -0.52 -17.37 1.40
N LEU A 136 0.10 -16.19 1.35
CA LEU A 136 1.15 -15.89 0.38
C LEU A 136 2.58 -16.01 0.96
N ASP A 137 2.72 -16.32 2.25
CA ASP A 137 4.03 -16.29 2.92
C ASP A 137 5.07 -17.21 2.26
N ALA A 138 4.66 -18.42 1.87
CA ALA A 138 5.54 -19.40 1.23
C ALA A 138 6.12 -18.94 -0.12
N LEU A 139 5.54 -17.90 -0.74
CA LEU A 139 6.03 -17.33 -2.01
C LEU A 139 7.22 -16.39 -1.80
N ARG A 140 7.44 -15.96 -0.55
CA ARG A 140 8.40 -14.92 -0.19
C ARG A 140 9.74 -15.55 0.17
N ALA A 141 10.81 -15.01 -0.39
CA ALA A 141 12.15 -15.33 0.06
C ALA A 141 12.30 -14.97 1.54
N ARG A 142 12.91 -15.88 2.31
CA ARG A 142 13.36 -15.56 3.66
C ARG A 142 14.40 -14.45 3.60
N GLN A 143 14.39 -13.57 4.60
CA GLN A 143 15.41 -12.53 4.71
C GLN A 143 16.79 -13.15 4.93
N SER A 144 17.82 -12.51 4.37
CA SER A 144 19.20 -12.87 4.69
C SER A 144 19.49 -12.61 6.18
N ALA A 145 20.44 -13.33 6.76
CA ALA A 145 20.86 -13.10 8.15
C ALA A 145 21.35 -11.65 8.36
N ALA A 146 22.02 -11.08 7.35
CA ALA A 146 22.50 -9.70 7.38
C ALA A 146 21.34 -8.69 7.37
N ASP A 147 20.33 -8.89 6.53
CA ASP A 147 19.15 -8.02 6.50
C ASP A 147 18.34 -8.10 7.78
N LEU A 148 18.17 -9.31 8.33
CA LEU A 148 17.49 -9.52 9.59
C LEU A 148 18.23 -8.82 10.74
N ALA A 149 19.55 -8.99 10.84
CA ALA A 149 20.37 -8.33 11.86
C ALA A 149 20.28 -6.80 11.78
N ARG A 150 20.38 -6.24 10.56
CA ARG A 150 20.24 -4.80 10.31
C ARG A 150 18.87 -4.28 10.76
N ARG A 151 17.78 -5.00 10.49
CA ARG A 151 16.43 -4.61 10.90
C ARG A 151 16.19 -4.77 12.41
N LEU A 152 16.79 -5.78 13.04
CA LEU A 152 16.72 -6.01 14.49
C LEU A 152 17.48 -4.96 15.31
N ALA A 153 18.37 -4.18 14.68
CA ALA A 153 19.05 -3.05 15.32
C ALA A 153 18.12 -1.83 15.53
N ALA A 154 16.95 -1.79 14.86
CA ALA A 154 15.95 -0.75 15.08
C ALA A 154 15.30 -0.86 16.49
N PRO A 155 14.76 0.24 17.02
CA PRO A 155 14.04 0.24 18.30
C PRO A 155 12.66 -0.44 18.14
N LEU A 156 12.66 -1.77 18.19
CA LEU A 156 11.46 -2.61 18.09
C LEU A 156 11.05 -3.14 19.46
N SER A 157 9.74 -3.19 19.71
CA SER A 157 9.18 -3.93 20.84
C SER A 157 9.50 -5.43 20.73
N GLU A 158 9.38 -6.17 21.83
CA GLU A 158 9.57 -7.63 21.82
C GLU A 158 8.61 -8.31 20.82
N ARG A 159 7.36 -7.86 20.78
CA ARG A 159 6.35 -8.35 19.83
C ARG A 159 6.77 -8.10 18.38
N GLN A 160 7.19 -6.88 18.06
CA GLN A 160 7.65 -6.50 16.71
C GLN A 160 8.90 -7.27 16.29
N ARG A 161 9.81 -7.58 17.23
CA ARG A 161 10.98 -8.44 16.97
C ARG A 161 10.57 -9.86 16.60
N ALA A 162 9.66 -10.46 17.36
CA ALA A 162 9.14 -11.80 17.07
C ALA A 162 8.49 -11.84 15.68
N LEU A 163 7.67 -10.85 15.35
CA LEU A 163 7.03 -10.72 14.03
C LEU A 163 8.04 -10.53 12.91
N LEU A 164 9.08 -9.72 13.11
CA LEU A 164 10.15 -9.54 12.12
C LEU A 164 10.91 -10.85 11.85
N ILE A 165 11.17 -11.65 12.88
CA ILE A 165 11.88 -12.94 12.75
C ILE A 165 11.01 -13.95 11.99
N GLU A 166 9.74 -14.08 12.37
CA GLU A 166 8.85 -15.10 11.83
C GLU A 166 8.30 -14.72 10.45
N TRP A 167 7.86 -13.47 10.27
CA TRP A 167 7.13 -13.00 9.08
C TRP A 167 7.92 -12.05 8.20
N GLY A 168 9.14 -11.71 8.59
CA GLY A 168 10.01 -10.82 7.84
C GLY A 168 9.63 -9.33 7.89
N TYR A 169 8.61 -8.97 8.66
CA TYR A 169 8.13 -7.59 8.80
C TYR A 169 7.49 -7.37 10.20
N PRO A 170 7.81 -6.27 10.90
CA PRO A 170 7.37 -6.08 12.29
C PRO A 170 5.93 -5.59 12.43
N TYR A 171 5.33 -5.00 11.38
CA TYR A 171 4.01 -4.35 11.44
C TYR A 171 2.94 -5.21 10.76
N VAL A 172 2.74 -6.42 11.29
CA VAL A 172 1.77 -7.41 10.80
C VAL A 172 0.84 -7.85 11.94
N PHE A 173 -0.30 -8.46 11.61
CA PHE A 173 -1.32 -8.91 12.58
C PHE A 173 -1.73 -7.80 13.57
N ASP A 174 -1.50 -7.98 14.86
CA ASP A 174 -1.79 -7.02 15.93
C ASP A 174 -1.03 -5.69 15.81
N GLU A 175 0.12 -5.69 15.14
CA GLU A 175 0.93 -4.50 14.84
C GLU A 175 0.59 -3.88 13.47
N PHE A 176 -0.32 -4.48 12.69
CA PHE A 176 -0.75 -3.92 11.41
C PHE A 176 -1.58 -2.66 11.61
N ARG A 177 -1.26 -1.61 10.86
CA ARG A 177 -2.01 -0.35 10.80
C ARG A 177 -2.17 0.06 9.35
N PHE A 178 -3.41 0.02 8.83
CA PHE A 178 -3.65 0.40 7.45
C PHE A 178 -3.44 1.91 7.27
N HIS A 179 -2.75 2.27 6.20
CA HIS A 179 -2.65 3.66 5.78
C HIS A 179 -2.34 3.77 4.28
N MET A 180 -2.76 4.89 3.68
CA MET A 180 -2.33 5.33 2.35
C MET A 180 -1.56 6.63 2.49
N THR A 181 -0.25 6.58 2.22
CA THR A 181 0.67 7.68 2.50
C THR A 181 0.44 8.87 1.57
N LEU A 182 0.28 10.05 2.16
CA LEU A 182 0.04 11.31 1.46
C LEU A 182 1.27 12.21 1.41
N SER A 183 2.25 12.02 2.29
CA SER A 183 3.48 12.83 2.27
C SER A 183 4.72 12.02 2.63
N SER A 184 5.89 12.55 2.29
CA SER A 184 7.15 12.25 2.95
C SER A 184 7.08 12.67 4.44
N SER A 185 8.11 12.34 5.21
CA SER A 185 8.32 12.91 6.55
C SER A 185 8.47 14.43 6.46
N LEU A 186 7.65 15.15 7.21
CA LEU A 186 7.60 16.61 7.27
C LEU A 186 7.90 17.07 8.69
N ALA A 187 8.92 17.89 8.88
CA ALA A 187 9.21 18.49 10.19
C ALA A 187 8.21 19.60 10.55
N ASP A 188 7.73 20.35 9.57
CA ASP A 188 6.82 21.48 9.75
C ASP A 188 5.39 21.01 10.08
N ALA A 189 4.89 21.41 11.26
CA ALA A 189 3.55 21.09 11.71
C ALA A 189 2.46 21.79 10.89
N GLN A 190 2.75 22.99 10.37
CA GLN A 190 1.81 23.74 9.54
C GLN A 190 1.62 23.06 8.19
N GLU A 191 2.70 22.56 7.57
CA GLU A 191 2.60 21.77 6.34
C GLU A 191 1.74 20.53 6.58
N ARG A 192 2.00 19.77 7.65
CA ARG A 192 1.18 18.59 8.00
C ARG A 192 -0.30 18.97 8.19
N ALA A 193 -0.58 20.05 8.92
CA ALA A 193 -1.96 20.52 9.15
C ALA A 193 -2.64 20.89 7.83
N THR A 194 -1.96 21.62 6.94
CA THR A 194 -2.47 21.97 5.61
C THR A 194 -2.83 20.73 4.78
N LEU A 195 -1.95 19.72 4.72
CA LEU A 195 -2.25 18.49 3.97
C LEU A 195 -3.41 17.70 4.60
N VAL A 196 -3.50 17.67 5.93
CA VAL A 196 -4.62 17.03 6.64
C VAL A 196 -5.94 17.71 6.29
N THR A 197 -6.02 19.04 6.42
CA THR A 197 -7.25 19.80 6.09
C THR A 197 -7.65 19.63 4.63
N TRP A 198 -6.69 19.70 3.71
CA TRP A 198 -6.96 19.45 2.28
C TRP A 198 -7.61 18.08 2.05
N TRP A 199 -7.03 17.02 2.65
CA TRP A 199 -7.53 15.67 2.46
C TRP A 199 -8.79 15.35 3.25
N GLN A 200 -9.05 16.00 4.38
CA GLN A 200 -10.35 15.89 5.08
C GLN A 200 -11.50 16.38 4.21
N ALA A 201 -11.34 17.51 3.52
CA ALA A 201 -12.34 17.98 2.56
C ALA A 201 -12.50 17.01 1.38
N ARG A 202 -11.39 16.44 0.90
CA ARG A 202 -11.39 15.47 -0.20
C ARG A 202 -12.06 14.15 0.18
N THR A 203 -11.76 13.59 1.34
CA THR A 203 -12.32 12.32 1.82
C THR A 203 -13.83 12.43 2.04
N ALA A 204 -14.30 13.57 2.58
CA ALA A 204 -15.73 13.83 2.73
C ALA A 204 -16.47 13.84 1.37
N ALA A 205 -15.85 14.40 0.32
CA ALA A 205 -16.43 14.43 -1.02
C ALA A 205 -16.36 13.07 -1.75
N LEU A 206 -15.30 12.29 -1.52
CA LEU A 206 -15.07 11.00 -2.19
C LEU A 206 -15.82 9.83 -1.54
N GLY A 207 -16.24 9.96 -0.28
CA GLY A 207 -16.89 8.89 0.48
C GLY A 207 -15.92 7.77 0.88
N PRO A 208 -16.43 6.62 1.39
CA PRO A 208 -15.57 5.52 1.81
C PRO A 208 -14.79 4.90 0.64
N LEU A 209 -13.61 4.37 0.92
CA LEU A 209 -12.87 3.53 -0.02
C LEU A 209 -13.67 2.25 -0.28
N ARG A 210 -13.82 1.86 -1.54
CA ARG A 210 -14.35 0.54 -1.90
C ARG A 210 -13.21 -0.45 -1.94
N VAL A 211 -13.22 -1.41 -1.01
CA VAL A 211 -12.23 -2.49 -0.94
C VAL A 211 -12.87 -3.74 -1.54
N ASP A 212 -12.75 -3.88 -2.86
CA ASP A 212 -13.33 -4.98 -3.64
C ASP A 212 -12.29 -5.73 -4.50
N HIS A 213 -11.02 -5.42 -4.31
CA HIS A 213 -9.90 -6.11 -4.93
C HIS A 213 -8.61 -5.84 -4.17
N ALA A 214 -7.63 -6.71 -4.39
CA ALA A 214 -6.23 -6.41 -4.14
C ALA A 214 -5.53 -6.04 -5.45
N ALA A 215 -4.35 -5.44 -5.35
CA ALA A 215 -3.51 -5.09 -6.47
C ALA A 215 -2.10 -5.63 -6.26
N LEU A 216 -1.60 -6.37 -7.25
CA LEU A 216 -0.24 -6.85 -7.29
C LEU A 216 0.63 -5.77 -7.95
N PHE A 217 1.55 -5.22 -7.16
CA PHE A 217 2.54 -4.25 -7.60
C PHE A 217 3.90 -4.90 -7.74
N VAL A 218 4.72 -4.35 -8.63
CA VAL A 218 6.09 -4.80 -8.86
C VAL A 218 7.02 -3.61 -8.89
N GLU A 219 8.12 -3.68 -8.16
CA GLU A 219 9.30 -2.86 -8.38
C GLU A 219 10.22 -3.63 -9.34
N PRO A 220 10.42 -3.15 -10.57
CA PRO A 220 11.16 -3.91 -11.57
C PRO A 220 12.63 -4.17 -11.20
N ALA A 221 13.27 -3.22 -10.52
CA ALA A 221 14.63 -3.31 -10.02
C ALA A 221 14.82 -2.42 -8.77
N PRO A 222 15.83 -2.65 -7.92
CA PRO A 222 16.06 -1.86 -6.71
C PRO A 222 16.11 -0.37 -6.99
N GLY A 223 15.21 0.38 -6.37
CA GLY A 223 15.13 1.84 -6.51
C GLY A 223 14.14 2.32 -7.58
N GLU A 224 13.75 1.46 -8.52
CA GLU A 224 12.76 1.80 -9.54
C GLU A 224 11.37 2.08 -8.91
N PRO A 225 10.52 2.88 -9.58
CA PRO A 225 9.15 3.07 -9.16
C PRO A 225 8.35 1.77 -9.24
N PHE A 226 7.51 1.52 -8.22
CA PHE A 226 6.57 0.41 -8.28
C PHE A 226 5.53 0.69 -9.37
N VAL A 227 5.17 -0.36 -10.10
CA VAL A 227 4.12 -0.37 -11.12
C VAL A 227 3.00 -1.33 -10.72
N LEU A 228 1.76 -0.94 -10.95
CA LEU A 228 0.63 -1.83 -10.78
C LEU A 228 0.63 -2.83 -11.93
N TRP A 229 0.87 -4.11 -11.61
CA TRP A 229 0.90 -5.17 -12.60
C TRP A 229 -0.49 -5.72 -12.89
N GLN A 230 -1.24 -6.08 -11.83
CA GLN A 230 -2.59 -6.63 -11.99
C GLN A 230 -3.48 -6.42 -10.77
N ARG A 231 -4.76 -6.11 -11.00
CA ARG A 231 -5.82 -6.12 -9.98
C ARG A 231 -6.45 -7.50 -9.87
N MET A 232 -6.76 -7.92 -8.65
CA MET A 232 -7.31 -9.22 -8.28
C MET A 232 -8.65 -9.01 -7.57
N PRO A 233 -9.77 -9.10 -8.30
CA PRO A 233 -11.09 -8.89 -7.73
C PRO A 233 -11.36 -9.85 -6.56
N PHE A 234 -11.97 -9.31 -5.51
CA PHE A 234 -12.59 -10.11 -4.46
C PHE A 234 -13.86 -10.76 -4.99
N ARG A 235 -14.48 -11.64 -4.19
CA ARG A 235 -15.78 -12.20 -4.58
C ARG A 235 -16.77 -11.06 -4.75
N THR A 236 -17.37 -11.03 -5.93
CA THR A 236 -18.65 -10.36 -6.10
C THR A 236 -19.68 -11.27 -5.44
N ASP A 237 -20.42 -10.75 -4.47
CA ASP A 237 -21.62 -11.43 -4.03
C ASP A 237 -22.56 -11.44 -5.23
N GLU A 238 -22.64 -12.56 -5.95
CA GLU A 238 -23.77 -12.81 -6.83
C GLU A 238 -25.00 -12.84 -5.93
N VAL A 239 -25.80 -11.77 -6.00
CA VAL A 239 -27.16 -11.77 -5.48
C VAL A 239 -27.87 -12.89 -6.22
N LYS A 240 -28.08 -14.01 -5.51
CA LYS A 240 -28.95 -15.08 -5.95
C LYS A 240 -30.42 -14.64 -5.92
#